data_AF-A0A183U541-F1
#
_entry.id   AF-A0A183U541-F1
#
_cell.length_a   1.000
_cell.length_b   1.000
_cell.length_c   1.000
_cell.angle_alpha   90.00
_cell.angle_beta   90.00
_cell.angle_gamma   90.00
#
_symmetry.space_group_name_H-M   'P 1'
#
loop_
_entity.id
_entity.type
_entity.pdbx_description
1 polymer ?
#
loop_
_entity_poly.entity_id
_entity_poly.type
_entity_poly.pdbx_seq_one_letter_code
_entity_poly.pdbx_strand_id
1 'polypeptide(L)'
;MMGPSQISQSLLPAIVELAGDCKWRVRLAIVEFMPLLAAQLGQGFFDEELLPFCIGWLTDQVCAIREAATRTLKKLTEMFGADWAMEQVLPKVDYS
;
A
#
# COMPACT_ATOMS: atom_id res chain seq x y z
N MET A 1 -16.98 18.89 16.08
CA MET A 1 -16.35 18.71 14.75
C MET A 1 -15.35 17.58 14.89
N MET A 2 -15.56 16.46 14.21
CA MET A 2 -14.51 15.43 14.11
C MET A 2 -13.39 15.99 13.22
N GLY A 3 -12.16 15.92 13.71
CA GLY A 3 -10.98 16.36 12.95
C GLY A 3 -10.63 15.37 11.84
N PRO A 4 -9.86 15.78 10.81
CA PRO A 4 -9.45 14.92 9.70
C PRO A 4 -8.82 13.58 10.12
N SER A 5 -8.12 13.56 11.26
CA SER A 5 -7.47 12.37 11.82
C SER A 5 -8.44 11.28 12.33
N GLN A 6 -9.63 11.65 12.81
CA GLN A 6 -10.63 10.67 13.27
C GLN A 6 -11.37 9.99 12.10
N ILE A 7 -11.43 10.65 10.94
CA ILE A 7 -12.02 10.07 9.73
C ILE A 7 -11.10 8.99 9.17
N SER A 8 -9.79 9.25 9.13
CA SER A 8 -8.79 8.25 8.71
C SER A 8 -8.85 6.98 9.56
N GLN A 9 -9.03 7.10 10.88
CA GLN A 9 -9.13 5.95 11.79
C GLN A 9 -10.40 5.11 11.61
N SER A 10 -11.51 5.72 11.19
CA SER A 10 -12.77 4.99 10.97
C SER A 10 -12.86 4.36 9.57
N LEU A 11 -12.14 4.90 8.59
CA LEU A 11 -12.12 4.37 7.21
C LEU A 11 -11.03 3.33 6.98
N LEU A 12 -9.95 3.35 7.75
CA LEU A 12 -8.83 2.43 7.57
C LEU A 12 -9.22 0.94 7.65
N PRO A 13 -10.05 0.49 8.60
CA PRO A 13 -10.45 -0.92 8.66
C PRO A 13 -11.15 -1.37 7.37
N ALA A 14 -11.99 -0.52 6.79
CA ALA A 14 -12.66 -0.81 5.52
C ALA A 14 -11.66 -0.85 4.36
N ILE A 15 -10.66 0.04 4.32
CA ILE A 15 -9.61 0.02 3.30
C ILE A 15 -8.79 -1.28 3.37
N VAL A 16 -8.41 -1.69 4.58
CA VAL A 16 -7.67 -2.93 4.82
C VAL A 16 -8.49 -4.16 4.42
N GLU A 17 -9.79 -4.17 4.70
CA GLU A 17 -10.68 -5.24 4.24
C GLU A 17 -10.74 -5.29 2.71
N LEU A 18 -10.88 -4.14 2.04
CA LEU A 18 -10.93 -4.05 0.58
C LEU A 18 -9.60 -4.40 -0.10
N ALA A 19 -8.46 -4.18 0.58
CA ALA A 19 -7.13 -4.56 0.10
C ALA A 19 -7.01 -6.08 -0.12
N GLY A 20 -7.75 -6.88 0.64
CA GLY A 20 -7.81 -8.34 0.56
C GLY A 20 -9.05 -8.90 -0.16
N ASP A 21 -9.87 -8.05 -0.82
CA ASP A 21 -11.16 -8.49 -1.38
C ASP A 21 -11.02 -9.63 -2.41
N CYS A 22 -11.97 -10.56 -2.42
CA CYS A 22 -12.05 -11.64 -3.40
C CYS A 22 -12.05 -11.17 -4.87
N LYS A 23 -12.62 -9.98 -5.14
CA LYS A 23 -12.70 -9.38 -6.46
C LYS A 23 -11.43 -8.59 -6.74
N TRP A 24 -10.62 -9.08 -7.68
CA TRP A 24 -9.37 -8.43 -8.04
C TRP A 24 -9.53 -6.97 -8.49
N ARG A 25 -10.66 -6.60 -9.11
CA ARG A 25 -10.91 -5.18 -9.50
C ARG A 25 -11.04 -4.25 -8.30
N VAL A 26 -11.56 -4.75 -7.17
CA VAL A 26 -11.61 -4.00 -5.91
C VAL A 26 -10.19 -3.83 -5.37
N ARG A 27 -9.42 -4.94 -5.30
CA ARG A 27 -8.00 -4.87 -4.91
C ARG A 27 -7.20 -3.90 -5.78
N LEU A 28 -7.41 -3.93 -7.09
CA LEU A 28 -6.73 -3.03 -8.04
C LEU A 28 -6.98 -1.56 -7.71
N ALA A 29 -8.23 -1.19 -7.43
CA ALA A 29 -8.57 0.18 -7.04
C ALA A 29 -7.83 0.59 -5.76
N ILE A 30 -7.71 -0.32 -4.79
CA ILE A 30 -6.98 -0.06 -3.54
C ILE A 30 -5.46 0.07 -3.80
N VAL A 31 -4.88 -0.79 -4.63
CA VAL A 31 -3.45 -0.72 -5.02
C VAL A 31 -3.11 0.63 -5.65
N GLU A 32 -3.96 1.13 -6.54
CA GLU A 32 -3.76 2.42 -7.21
C GLU A 32 -3.97 3.61 -6.27
N PHE A 33 -4.74 3.42 -5.19
CA PHE A 33 -5.02 4.44 -4.19
C PHE A 33 -3.94 4.58 -3.11
N MET A 34 -3.09 3.55 -2.93
CA MET A 34 -2.07 3.53 -1.87
C MET A 34 -1.13 4.75 -1.81
N PRO A 35 -0.64 5.30 -2.93
CA PRO A 35 0.21 6.50 -2.86
C PRO A 35 -0.48 7.69 -2.20
N LEU A 36 -1.79 7.85 -2.41
CA LEU A 36 -2.54 8.93 -1.76
C LEU A 36 -2.69 8.68 -0.26
N LEU A 37 -2.98 7.43 0.13
CA LEU A 37 -3.08 7.05 1.54
C LEU A 37 -1.74 7.28 2.25
N ALA A 38 -0.63 6.91 1.63
CA ALA A 38 0.71 7.14 2.13
C ALA A 38 0.97 8.64 2.40
N ALA A 39 0.59 9.51 1.46
CA ALA A 39 0.72 10.96 1.59
C ALA A 39 -0.17 11.56 2.70
N GLN A 40 -1.35 10.99 2.94
CA GLN A 40 -2.33 11.50 3.92
C GLN A 40 -2.09 11.00 5.34
N LEU A 41 -1.64 9.74 5.49
CA LEU A 41 -1.45 9.08 6.79
C LEU A 41 -0.05 9.28 7.35
N GLY A 42 0.91 9.62 6.48
CA GLY A 42 2.31 9.76 6.84
C GLY A 42 3.06 8.43 6.78
N GLN A 43 4.38 8.53 6.61
CA GLN A 43 5.27 7.39 6.31
C GLN A 43 5.25 6.32 7.42
N GLY A 44 5.42 6.70 8.69
CA GLY A 44 5.48 5.72 9.78
C GLY A 44 4.21 4.88 9.89
N PHE A 45 3.04 5.51 9.76
CA PHE A 45 1.77 4.80 9.78
C PHE A 45 1.60 3.88 8.56
N PHE A 46 1.97 4.38 7.37
CA PHE A 46 1.91 3.61 6.14
C PHE A 46 2.82 2.37 6.20
N ASP A 47 4.04 2.52 6.71
CA ASP A 47 5.03 1.45 6.79
C ASP A 47 4.57 0.31 7.71
N GLU A 48 3.89 0.64 8.81
CA GLU A 48 3.36 -0.34 9.77
C GLU A 48 2.10 -1.05 9.24
N GLU A 49 1.13 -0.28 8.75
CA GLU A 49 -0.23 -0.81 8.50
C GLU A 49 -0.48 -1.20 7.04
N LEU A 50 0.14 -0.52 6.06
CA LEU A 50 -0.26 -0.60 4.66
C LEU A 50 0.81 -1.18 3.73
N LEU A 51 2.09 -0.97 4.05
CA LEU A 51 3.21 -1.52 3.28
C LEU A 51 3.17 -3.06 3.14
N PRO A 52 2.76 -3.85 4.17
CA PRO A 52 2.65 -5.30 4.03
C PRO A 52 1.71 -5.74 2.88
N PHE A 53 0.62 -5.01 2.63
CA PHE A 53 -0.29 -5.27 1.51
C PHE A 53 0.39 -4.98 0.17
N CYS A 54 1.13 -3.87 0.08
CA CYS A 54 1.86 -3.49 -1.13
C CYS A 54 2.87 -4.57 -1.57
N ILE A 55 3.58 -5.15 -0.60
CA ILE A 55 4.53 -6.24 -0.84
C ILE A 55 3.78 -7.52 -1.18
N GLY A 56 2.72 -7.86 -0.44
CA GLY A 56 1.89 -9.03 -0.70
C GLY A 56 1.33 -9.08 -2.12
N TRP A 57 0.90 -7.93 -2.67
CA TRP A 57 0.38 -7.85 -4.03
C TRP A 57 1.41 -8.14 -5.13
N LEU A 58 2.71 -8.11 -4.83
CA LEU A 58 3.74 -8.55 -5.79
C LEU A 58 3.62 -10.04 -6.13
N THR A 59 2.98 -10.84 -5.27
CA THR A 59 2.70 -12.26 -5.50
C THR A 59 1.22 -12.59 -5.69
N ASP A 60 0.40 -11.57 -5.98
CA ASP A 60 -1.01 -11.78 -6.29
C ASP A 60 -1.17 -12.70 -7.50
N GLN A 61 -2.17 -13.58 -7.45
CA GLN A 61 -2.48 -14.53 -8.53
C GLN A 61 -2.80 -13.82 -9.86
N VAL A 62 -3.32 -12.59 -9.81
CA VAL A 62 -3.72 -11.80 -10.97
C VAL A 62 -2.57 -10.90 -11.45
N CYS A 63 -2.17 -11.07 -12.71
CA CYS A 63 -1.06 -10.32 -13.32
C CYS A 63 -1.25 -8.79 -13.25
N ALA A 64 -2.46 -8.30 -13.51
CA ALA A 64 -2.77 -6.88 -13.46
C ALA A 64 -2.54 -6.26 -12.07
N ILE A 65 -2.74 -7.04 -11.00
CA ILE A 65 -2.46 -6.59 -9.62
C ILE A 65 -0.95 -6.49 -9.40
N ARG A 66 -0.19 -7.50 -9.82
CA ARG A 66 1.28 -7.48 -9.69
C ARG A 66 1.89 -6.27 -10.43
N GLU A 67 1.43 -6.03 -11.66
CA GLU A 67 1.88 -4.88 -12.44
C GLU A 67 1.52 -3.54 -11.77
N ALA A 68 0.30 -3.42 -11.23
CA ALA A 68 -0.12 -2.24 -10.50
C ALA A 68 0.71 -2.05 -9.22
N ALA A 69 0.99 -3.12 -8.48
CA ALA A 69 1.81 -3.09 -7.27
C ALA A 69 3.23 -2.61 -7.57
N THR A 70 3.87 -3.08 -8.66
CA THR A 70 5.18 -2.58 -9.07
C THR A 70 5.16 -1.08 -9.39
N ARG A 71 4.14 -0.60 -10.11
CA ARG A 71 3.96 0.84 -10.40
C ARG A 71 3.73 1.65 -9.13
N THR A 72 2.93 1.13 -8.20
CA THR A 72 2.64 1.76 -6.91
C THR A 72 3.89 1.85 -6.05
N LEU A 73 4.67 0.77 -5.93
CA LEU A 73 5.93 0.77 -5.18
C LEU A 73 6.93 1.76 -5.78
N LYS A 74 7.03 1.86 -7.11
CA LYS A 74 7.85 2.90 -7.74
C LYS A 74 7.46 4.31 -7.29
N LYS A 75 6.16 4.62 -7.27
CA LYS A 75 5.66 5.92 -6.79
C LYS A 75 5.95 6.13 -5.31
N LEU A 76 5.80 5.10 -4.48
CA LEU A 76 6.13 5.17 -3.05
C LEU A 76 7.61 5.43 -2.84
N THR A 77 8.49 4.79 -3.60
CA THR A 77 9.94 5.06 -3.59
C THR A 77 10.26 6.47 -4.06
N GLU A 78 9.57 6.99 -5.07
CA GLU A 78 9.72 8.39 -5.51
C GLU A 78 9.28 9.39 -4.42
N MET A 79 8.29 9.03 -3.59
CA MET A 79 7.79 9.88 -2.49
C MET A 79 8.65 9.81 -1.22
N PHE A 80 9.06 8.61 -0.80
CA PHE A 80 9.78 8.38 0.47
C PHE A 80 11.30 8.31 0.32
N GLY A 81 11.79 8.22 -0.92
CA GLY A 81 13.22 8.19 -1.24
C GLY A 81 13.78 6.78 -1.41
N ALA A 82 14.99 6.73 -1.97
CA ALA A 82 15.70 5.48 -2.24
C ALA A 82 16.10 4.75 -0.96
N ASP A 83 16.56 5.46 0.07
CA ASP A 83 16.98 4.88 1.34
C ASP A 83 15.83 4.12 2.01
N TRP A 84 14.63 4.71 2.02
CA TRP A 84 13.43 4.04 2.50
C TRP A 84 13.14 2.74 1.73
N ALA A 85 13.28 2.74 0.40
CA ALA A 85 13.04 1.53 -0.39
C ALA A 85 14.08 0.43 -0.09
N MET A 86 15.34 0.82 0.12
CA MET A 86 16.41 -0.10 0.51
C MET A 86 16.16 -0.72 1.89
N GLU A 87 15.61 0.03 2.84
CA GLU A 87 15.36 -0.42 4.20
C GLU A 87 14.04 -1.19 4.35
N GLN A 88 12.98 -0.73 3.69
CA GLN A 88 11.62 -1.20 3.95
C GLN A 88 11.09 -2.15 2.89
N VAL A 89 11.49 -1.98 1.63
CA VAL A 89 10.93 -2.74 0.50
C VAL A 89 11.84 -3.91 0.13
N LEU A 90 13.12 -3.65 -0.18
CA LEU A 90 14.02 -4.69 -0.69
C LEU A 90 14.17 -5.91 0.24
N PRO A 91 14.33 -5.76 1.57
CA PRO A 91 14.52 -6.92 2.46
C PRO A 91 13.30 -7.84 2.51
N LYS A 92 12.12 -7.32 2.14
CA LYS A 92 10.84 -8.05 2.18
C LYS A 92 10.45 -8.64 0.81
N VAL A 93 11.16 -8.26 -0.25
CA VAL A 93 10.98 -8.78 -1.62
C VAL A 93 11.94 -9.93 -1.91
N ASP A 94 12.99 -10.10 -1.10
CA ASP A 94 13.97 -11.18 -1.28
C ASP A 94 13.38 -12.55 -0.92
N TYR A 95 13.10 -13.35 -1.95
CA TYR A 95 12.70 -14.75 -1.84
C TYR A 95 13.97 -15.59 -1.86
N SER A 96 14.40 -16.05 -0.68
CA SER A 96 15.17 -17.29 -0.56
C SER A 96 14.28 -18.50 -0.82
#